data_AF-A0A133VI40-F1
#
_entry.id   AF-A0A133VI40-F1
#
_cell.length_a   1.000
_cell.length_b   1.000
_cell.length_c   1.000
_cell.angle_alpha   90.00
_cell.angle_beta   90.00
_cell.angle_gamma   90.00
#
_symmetry.space_group_name_H-M   'P 1'
#
loop_
_entity.id
_entity.type
_entity.pdbx_description
1 polymer ?
#
loop_
_entity_poly.entity_id
_entity_poly.type
_entity_poly.pdbx_seq_one_letter_code
_entity_poly.pdbx_strand_id
1 'polypeptide(L)'
;MKTRVVNLHVENYDIYIGRSRDGKDITNTRPTDKGWLGNPFTVKEYGRKGAIRKYKEVFYDKIEKDETFRYAVEQLKGKILGCFCKPKACHGDVIVEYLEE
;
A
#
# COMPACT_ATOMS: atom_id res chain seq x y z
N MET A 1 8.52 15.88 -6.75
CA MET A 1 9.02 15.11 -5.59
C MET A 1 8.76 13.63 -5.87
N LYS A 2 9.61 12.73 -5.37
CA LYS A 2 9.47 11.28 -5.57
C LYS A 2 8.54 10.68 -4.51
N THR A 3 7.65 9.77 -4.91
CA THR A 3 6.84 8.98 -3.98
C THR A 3 7.74 8.09 -3.13
N ARG A 4 7.51 8.02 -1.82
CA ARG A 4 8.31 7.18 -0.93
C ARG A 4 7.49 6.68 0.26
N VAL A 5 7.91 5.56 0.84
CA VAL A 5 7.32 5.03 2.07
C VAL A 5 8.20 5.39 3.27
N VAL A 6 7.58 5.87 4.35
CA VAL A 6 8.23 6.16 5.63
C VAL A 6 7.66 5.33 6.76
N ASN A 7 8.44 5.20 7.85
CA ASN A 7 7.88 4.75 9.11
C ASN A 7 7.05 5.88 9.71
N LEU A 8 5.76 5.66 9.90
CA LEU A 8 4.84 6.68 10.38
C LEU A 8 5.09 7.14 11.84
N HIS A 9 5.90 6.41 12.61
CA HIS A 9 6.34 6.82 13.95
C HIS A 9 7.63 7.65 13.94
N VAL A 10 8.28 7.77 12.78
CA VAL A 10 9.60 8.41 12.64
C VAL A 10 9.51 9.68 11.81
N GLU A 11 8.72 9.67 10.74
CA GLU A 11 8.58 10.82 9.83
C GLU A 11 7.10 11.11 9.53
N ASN A 12 6.82 12.37 9.23
CA ASN A 12 5.52 12.79 8.72
C ASN A 12 5.21 12.13 7.37
N TYR A 13 3.93 11.92 7.11
CA TYR A 13 3.42 11.31 5.89
C TYR A 13 2.16 12.04 5.41
N ASP A 14 1.86 11.93 4.12
CA ASP A 14 0.64 12.49 3.52
C ASP A 14 -0.51 11.49 3.59
N ILE A 15 -0.24 10.22 3.25
CA ILE A 15 -1.26 9.18 3.11
C ILE A 15 -0.88 7.95 3.93
N TYR A 16 -1.77 7.51 4.82
CA TYR A 16 -1.61 6.23 5.52
C TYR A 16 -2.03 5.06 4.62
N ILE A 17 -1.17 4.06 4.47
CA ILE A 17 -1.38 2.92 3.55
C ILE A 17 -1.52 1.58 4.28
N GLY A 18 -1.60 1.58 5.61
CA GLY A 18 -1.78 0.35 6.38
C GLY A 18 -3.23 -0.12 6.44
N ARG A 19 -3.44 -1.33 6.98
CA ARG A 19 -4.77 -1.84 7.28
C ARG A 19 -5.48 -0.97 8.32
N SER A 20 -6.80 -0.93 8.25
CA SER A 20 -7.62 -0.30 9.29
C SER A 20 -7.75 -1.20 10.52
N ARG A 21 -8.25 -0.65 11.64
CA ARG A 21 -8.49 -1.41 12.88
C ARG A 21 -9.68 -2.37 12.77
N ASP A 22 -10.64 -2.06 11.90
CA ASP A 22 -11.83 -2.86 11.59
C ASP A 22 -11.58 -3.93 10.51
N GLY A 23 -10.31 -4.20 10.17
CA GLY A 23 -9.94 -5.26 9.21
C GLY A 23 -10.14 -4.88 7.75
N LYS A 24 -10.25 -3.58 7.44
CA LYS A 24 -10.30 -3.09 6.06
C LYS A 24 -8.92 -3.04 5.43
N ASP A 25 -8.87 -3.51 4.20
CA ASP A 25 -7.68 -3.66 3.38
C ASP A 25 -8.04 -3.56 1.89
N ILE A 26 -7.05 -3.67 1.02
CA ILE A 26 -7.22 -3.55 -0.43
C ILE A 26 -8.33 -4.45 -1.02
N THR A 27 -8.73 -5.54 -0.38
CA THR A 27 -9.71 -6.50 -0.93
C THR A 27 -11.17 -6.16 -0.60
N ASN A 28 -11.43 -5.33 0.42
CA ASN A 28 -12.78 -5.09 0.93
C ASN A 28 -13.11 -3.59 1.08
N THR A 29 -12.42 -2.74 0.32
CA THR A 29 -12.57 -1.28 0.31
C THR A 29 -12.62 -0.71 -1.10
N ARG A 30 -13.13 0.50 -1.22
CA ARG A 30 -12.98 1.36 -2.40
C ARG A 30 -11.83 2.37 -2.18
N PRO A 31 -11.29 2.95 -3.26
CA PRO A 31 -10.28 4.01 -3.12
C PRO A 31 -10.74 5.13 -2.20
N THR A 32 -9.80 5.69 -1.45
CA THR A 32 -9.99 6.71 -0.39
C THR A 32 -10.63 6.22 0.91
N ASP A 33 -11.21 5.01 0.96
CA ASP A 33 -11.68 4.42 2.22
C ASP A 33 -10.49 4.18 3.17
N LYS A 34 -10.73 4.23 4.48
CA LYS A 34 -9.71 3.85 5.45
C LYS A 34 -9.27 2.41 5.23
N GLY A 35 -7.97 2.22 4.99
CA GLY A 35 -7.37 0.90 4.77
C GLY A 35 -7.29 0.47 3.31
N TRP A 36 -7.68 1.30 2.35
CA TRP A 36 -7.80 0.86 0.95
C TRP A 36 -6.54 0.39 0.24
N LEU A 37 -5.37 0.67 0.82
CA LEU A 37 -4.06 0.16 0.37
C LEU A 37 -3.44 -0.83 1.35
N GLY A 38 -4.15 -1.17 2.41
CA GLY A 38 -3.70 -2.11 3.44
C GLY A 38 -3.44 -3.49 2.85
N ASN A 39 -2.38 -4.14 3.34
CA ASN A 39 -2.07 -5.51 2.94
C ASN A 39 -2.89 -6.52 3.76
N PRO A 40 -3.81 -7.31 3.16
CA PRO A 40 -4.58 -8.34 3.85
C PRO A 40 -3.67 -9.46 4.38
N PHE A 41 -2.56 -9.73 3.70
CA PHE A 41 -1.66 -10.83 3.99
C PHE A 41 -0.72 -10.46 5.14
N THR A 42 -0.83 -11.16 6.26
CA THR A 42 -0.06 -10.83 7.46
C THR A 42 1.34 -11.42 7.43
N VAL A 43 2.31 -10.72 8.04
CA VAL A 43 3.67 -11.24 8.23
C VAL A 43 3.67 -12.50 9.10
N LYS A 44 2.74 -12.60 10.06
CA LYS A 44 2.61 -13.77 10.95
C LYS A 44 2.27 -15.04 10.17
N GLU A 45 1.43 -14.92 9.14
CA GLU A 45 0.92 -16.05 8.37
C GLU A 45 1.80 -16.38 7.16
N TYR A 46 2.28 -15.35 6.43
CA TYR A 46 2.98 -15.54 5.15
C TYR A 46 4.48 -15.20 5.20
N GLY A 47 4.99 -14.76 6.34
CA GLY A 47 6.29 -14.08 6.40
C GLY A 47 6.29 -12.77 5.63
N ARG A 48 7.35 -11.97 5.77
CA ARG A 48 7.42 -10.64 5.14
C ARG A 48 7.44 -10.72 3.61
N LYS A 49 8.30 -11.59 3.07
CA LYS A 49 8.44 -11.78 1.61
C LYS A 49 7.15 -12.33 0.99
N GLY A 50 6.53 -13.33 1.63
CA GLY A 50 5.28 -13.92 1.15
C GLY A 50 4.11 -12.94 1.19
N ALA A 51 3.97 -12.18 2.29
CA ALA A 51 2.94 -11.15 2.41
C ALA A 51 3.07 -10.05 1.35
N ILE A 52 4.29 -9.59 1.04
CA ILE A 52 4.54 -8.58 0.01
C ILE A 52 4.26 -9.15 -1.39
N ARG A 53 4.71 -10.38 -1.68
CA ARG A 53 4.44 -11.04 -2.96
C ARG A 53 2.93 -11.15 -3.24
N LYS A 54 2.17 -11.67 -2.28
CA LYS A 54 0.71 -11.80 -2.43
C LYS A 54 0.02 -10.44 -2.56
N TYR A 55 0.50 -9.42 -1.84
CA TYR A 55 0.01 -8.06 -2.02
C TYR A 55 0.27 -7.55 -3.44
N LYS A 56 1.47 -7.78 -3.98
CA LYS A 56 1.83 -7.40 -5.35
C LYS A 56 0.87 -8.03 -6.37
N GLU A 57 0.57 -9.31 -6.22
CA GLU A 57 -0.41 -10.02 -7.08
C GLU A 57 -1.79 -9.32 -7.06
N VAL A 58 -2.36 -9.07 -5.87
CA VAL A 58 -3.67 -8.41 -5.75
C VAL A 58 -3.63 -6.96 -6.24
N PHE A 59 -2.54 -6.23 -5.96
CA PHE A 59 -2.39 -4.84 -6.35
C PHE A 59 -2.38 -4.69 -7.88
N TYR A 60 -1.54 -5.46 -8.58
CA TYR A 60 -1.48 -5.38 -10.05
C TYR A 60 -2.76 -5.92 -10.71
N ASP A 61 -3.39 -6.95 -10.15
CA ASP A 61 -4.70 -7.41 -10.62
C ASP A 61 -5.75 -6.28 -10.58
N LYS A 62 -5.75 -5.47 -9.52
CA LYS A 62 -6.63 -4.29 -9.41
C LYS A 62 -6.21 -3.15 -10.32
N ILE A 63 -4.92 -2.90 -10.51
CA ILE A 63 -4.44 -1.90 -11.48
C ILE A 63 -4.95 -2.21 -12.89
N GLU A 64 -4.94 -3.50 -13.28
CA GLU A 64 -5.38 -3.93 -14.60
C GLU A 64 -6.90 -3.89 -14.77
N LYS A 65 -7.67 -4.26 -13.73
CA LYS A 65 -9.12 -4.49 -13.84
C LYS A 65 -10.01 -3.36 -13.34
N ASP A 66 -9.49 -2.46 -12.50
CA ASP A 66 -10.27 -1.41 -11.85
C ASP A 66 -9.66 -0.03 -12.16
N GLU A 67 -10.24 0.64 -13.16
CA GLU A 67 -9.79 1.98 -13.58
C GLU A 67 -9.91 3.02 -12.47
N THR A 68 -10.90 2.90 -11.59
CA THR A 68 -11.09 3.83 -10.46
C THR A 68 -9.98 3.63 -9.43
N PHE A 69 -9.61 2.37 -9.15
CA PHE A 69 -8.46 2.05 -8.31
C PHE A 69 -7.16 2.56 -8.91
N ARG A 70 -6.92 2.29 -10.19
CA ARG A 70 -5.73 2.76 -10.91
C ARG A 70 -5.60 4.28 -10.86
N TYR A 71 -6.65 5.01 -11.22
CA TYR A 71 -6.66 6.47 -11.18
C TYR A 71 -6.32 7.00 -9.77
N ALA A 72 -6.93 6.42 -8.73
CA ALA A 72 -6.67 6.84 -7.36
C ALA A 72 -5.25 6.55 -6.87
N VAL A 73 -4.64 5.44 -7.33
CA VAL A 73 -3.23 5.13 -7.07
C VAL A 73 -2.32 6.15 -7.77
N GLU A 74 -2.58 6.49 -9.03
CA GLU A 74 -1.80 7.48 -9.79
C GLU A 74 -1.80 8.87 -9.09
N GLN A 75 -2.88 9.24 -8.39
CA GLN A 75 -2.94 10.49 -7.59
C GLN A 75 -1.99 10.50 -6.38
N LEU A 76 -1.38 9.38 -6.03
CA LEU A 76 -0.38 9.29 -4.95
C LEU A 76 1.01 9.73 -5.41
N LYS A 77 1.21 10.01 -6.71
CA LYS A 77 2.52 10.40 -7.23
C LYS A 77 3.04 11.66 -6.52
N GLY A 78 4.27 11.54 -6.00
CA GLY A 78 4.94 12.58 -5.22
C GLY A 78 4.49 12.70 -3.76
N LYS A 79 3.61 11.82 -3.27
CA LYS A 79 3.19 11.78 -1.86
C LYS A 79 4.13 10.93 -0.99
N ILE A 80 4.14 11.23 0.30
CA ILE A 80 4.80 10.41 1.33
C ILE A 80 3.78 9.42 1.91
N LEU A 81 4.06 8.13 1.76
CA LEU A 81 3.20 7.04 2.20
C LEU A 81 3.62 6.55 3.60
N GLY A 82 2.70 6.56 4.56
CA GLY A 82 2.94 6.14 5.94
C GLY A 82 2.61 4.66 6.17
N CYS A 83 3.60 3.89 6.65
CA CYS A 83 3.41 2.51 7.11
C CYS A 83 4.26 2.21 8.34
N PHE A 84 3.92 1.18 9.12
CA PHE A 84 4.72 0.73 10.26
C PHE A 84 5.93 -0.13 9.88
N CYS A 85 6.00 -0.64 8.63
CA CYS A 85 6.97 -1.67 8.25
C CYS A 85 8.39 -1.16 8.02
N LYS A 86 8.55 0.10 7.59
CA LYS A 86 9.87 0.67 7.34
C LYS A 86 10.69 0.71 8.64
N PRO A 87 12.02 0.47 8.59
CA PRO A 87 12.88 0.39 7.39
C PRO A 87 12.90 -0.98 6.69
N LYS A 88 12.21 -1.99 7.22
CA LYS A 88 12.12 -3.30 6.55
C LYS A 88 11.26 -3.20 5.28
N ALA A 89 11.40 -4.17 4.38
CA ALA A 89 10.58 -4.27 3.18
C ALA A 89 9.08 -4.12 3.52
N CYS A 90 8.37 -3.31 2.75
CA CYS A 90 7.00 -2.90 2.99
C CYS A 90 6.14 -3.20 1.76
N HIS A 91 4.84 -3.43 1.94
CA HIS A 91 3.92 -3.55 0.81
C HIS A 91 3.83 -2.24 0.01
N GLY A 92 4.01 -1.10 0.68
CA GLY A 92 4.08 0.20 0.01
C GLY A 92 5.26 0.35 -0.95
N ASP A 93 6.29 -0.51 -0.85
CA ASP A 93 7.38 -0.51 -1.84
C ASP A 93 6.86 -0.93 -3.22
N VAL A 94 5.81 -1.77 -3.29
CA VAL A 94 5.13 -2.13 -4.54
C VAL A 94 4.40 -0.95 -5.15
N ILE A 95 3.75 -0.12 -4.32
CA ILE A 95 3.05 1.09 -4.79
C ILE A 95 4.07 2.08 -5.35
N VAL A 96 5.20 2.27 -4.66
CA VAL A 96 6.28 3.15 -5.11
C VAL A 96 6.91 2.64 -6.40
N GLU A 97 7.15 1.32 -6.52
CA GLU A 97 7.63 0.68 -7.76
C GLU A 97 6.72 1.06 -8.93
N TYR A 98 5.40 0.85 -8.80
CA TYR A 98 4.43 1.18 -9.84
C TYR A 98 4.39 2.68 -10.23
N LEU A 99 4.54 3.60 -9.27
CA LEU A 99 4.41 5.05 -9.53
C LEU A 99 5.67 5.71 -10.12
N GLU A 100 6.81 5.07 -9.92
CA GLU A 100 8.14 5.60 -10.24
C GLU A 100 8.88 4.80 -11.31
N GLU A 101 8.26 3.74 -11.85
CA GLU A 101 8.52 3.19 -13.18
C GLU A 101 8.10 4.17 -14.27
#